data_AF-A0A365ZSB9-F1
#
_entry.id   AF-A0A365ZSB9-F1
#
_cell.length_a   1.000
_cell.length_b   1.000
_cell.length_c   1.000
_cell.angle_alpha   90.00
_cell.angle_beta   90.00
_cell.angle_gamma   90.00
#
_symmetry.space_group_name_H-M   'P 1'
#
loop_
_entity.id
_entity.type
_entity.pdbx_description
1 polymer ?
#
loop_
_entity_poly.entity_id
_entity_poly.type
_entity_poly.pdbx_seq_one_letter_code
_entity_poly.pdbx_strand_id
1 'polypeptide(L)'
;MAPWTLTEIAAALRTAWAADTCSPDDVLRAPWTPDNPAWGHCDITALVVHDIFGGDLVVGEVSLDGERAGYHWWNRLASGIDIDLTRDQFRLGQVITGARVVVRPPGPPRRRRAEYRLLRERVAASLGPLPRQLAA
;
A
#
# COMPACT_ATOMS: atom_id res chain seq x y z
N MET A 1 -3.77 -18.24 -17.53
CA MET A 1 -3.62 -16.79 -17.31
C MET A 1 -2.21 -16.41 -17.74
N ALA A 2 -2.06 -15.33 -18.50
CA ALA A 2 -0.73 -14.78 -18.75
C ALA A 2 -0.12 -14.30 -17.43
N PRO A 3 1.21 -14.39 -17.25
CA PRO A 3 1.87 -13.84 -16.06
C PRO A 3 1.70 -12.31 -16.04
N TRP A 4 1.51 -11.74 -14.85
CA TRP A 4 1.58 -10.29 -14.65
C TRP A 4 3.03 -9.85 -14.45
N THR A 5 3.37 -8.71 -15.02
CA THR A 5 4.61 -7.99 -14.73
C THR A 5 4.43 -7.05 -13.54
N LEU A 6 5.54 -6.69 -12.87
CA LEU A 6 5.49 -5.69 -11.79
C LEU A 6 4.98 -4.33 -12.30
N THR A 7 5.29 -3.97 -13.54
CA THR A 7 4.81 -2.74 -14.18
C THR A 7 3.30 -2.73 -14.36
N GLU A 8 2.68 -3.84 -14.78
CA GLU A 8 1.22 -3.95 -14.88
C GLU A 8 0.56 -3.84 -13.50
N ILE A 9 1.13 -4.48 -12.47
CA ILE A 9 0.62 -4.39 -11.10
C ILE A 9 0.71 -2.95 -10.58
N ALA A 10 1.85 -2.28 -10.79
CA ALA A 10 2.05 -0.89 -10.39
C ALA A 10 1.08 0.05 -11.13
N ALA A 11 0.86 -0.15 -12.43
CA ALA A 11 -0.08 0.63 -13.23
C ALA A 11 -1.53 0.44 -12.77
N ALA A 12 -1.93 -0.80 -12.48
CA ALA A 12 -3.26 -1.12 -11.97
C ALA A 12 -3.51 -0.46 -10.60
N LEU A 13 -2.54 -0.53 -9.68
CA LEU A 13 -2.62 0.16 -8.38
C LEU A 13 -2.72 1.67 -8.54
N ARG A 14 -1.85 2.27 -9.36
CA ARG A 14 -1.81 3.73 -9.58
C ARG A 14 -3.13 4.27 -10.14
N THR A 15 -3.77 3.50 -11.03
CA THR A 15 -5.07 3.86 -11.61
C THR A 15 -6.23 3.63 -10.63
N ALA A 16 -6.08 2.72 -9.68
CA ALA A 16 -7.12 2.35 -8.72
C ALA A 16 -7.20 3.29 -7.51
N TRP A 17 -6.12 4.01 -7.18
CA TRP A 17 -6.11 4.99 -6.10
C TRP A 17 -6.98 6.20 -6.43
N ALA A 18 -7.81 6.58 -5.47
CA ALA A 18 -8.65 7.78 -5.54
C ALA A 18 -8.91 8.32 -4.13
N ALA A 19 -9.60 9.46 -4.04
CA ALA A 19 -9.95 10.09 -2.77
C ALA A 19 -10.75 9.15 -1.83
N ASP A 20 -11.61 8.29 -2.36
CA ASP A 20 -12.44 7.35 -1.59
C ASP A 20 -11.69 6.11 -1.08
N THR A 21 -10.47 5.90 -1.56
CA THR A 21 -9.54 4.88 -1.04
C THR A 21 -8.37 5.52 -0.28
N CYS A 22 -8.37 6.84 -0.07
CA CYS A 22 -7.37 7.53 0.73
C CYS A 22 -7.63 7.32 2.24
N SER A 23 -6.56 7.24 3.03
CA SER A 23 -6.63 7.11 4.48
C SER A 23 -7.26 8.36 5.10
N PRO A 24 -8.30 8.21 5.96
CA PRO A 24 -8.88 9.35 6.67
C PRO A 24 -7.82 10.15 7.47
N ASP A 25 -6.85 9.45 8.07
CA ASP A 25 -5.77 10.08 8.84
C ASP A 25 -4.83 10.91 7.94
N ASP A 26 -4.63 10.49 6.69
CA ASP A 26 -3.84 11.23 5.70
C ASP A 26 -4.62 12.39 5.12
N VAL A 27 -5.94 12.25 4.91
CA VAL A 27 -6.83 13.34 4.47
C VAL A 27 -6.80 14.51 5.44
N LEU A 28 -6.71 14.25 6.76
CA LEU A 28 -6.57 15.29 7.78
C LEU A 28 -5.27 16.09 7.67
N ARG A 29 -4.21 15.50 7.09
CA ARG A 29 -2.90 16.15 6.88
C ARG A 29 -2.84 16.89 5.54
N ALA A 30 -3.32 16.26 4.48
CA ALA A 30 -3.45 16.86 3.15
C ALA A 30 -4.49 16.09 2.32
N PRO A 31 -5.24 16.77 1.43
CA PRO A 31 -6.16 16.07 0.54
C PRO A 31 -5.40 15.19 -0.45
N TRP A 32 -5.99 14.04 -0.80
CA TRP A 32 -5.56 13.28 -1.97
C TRP A 32 -5.80 14.11 -3.24
N THR A 33 -4.86 14.06 -4.18
CA THR A 33 -4.98 14.71 -5.49
C THR A 33 -4.51 13.78 -6.61
N PRO A 34 -5.00 13.95 -7.84
CA PRO A 34 -4.48 13.22 -9.00
C PRO A 34 -2.98 13.43 -9.22
N ASP A 35 -2.45 14.58 -8.81
CA ASP A 35 -1.02 14.88 -8.89
C ASP A 35 -0.21 14.03 -7.90
N ASN A 36 -0.76 13.68 -6.73
CA ASN A 36 -0.16 12.80 -5.73
C ASN A 36 -1.02 11.55 -5.45
N PRO A 37 -1.13 10.61 -6.40
CA PRO A 37 -2.11 9.55 -6.32
C PRO A 37 -1.80 8.51 -5.25
N ALA A 38 -0.54 8.38 -4.82
CA ALA A 38 -0.12 7.43 -3.78
C ALA A 38 -0.42 7.90 -2.34
N TRP A 39 -0.77 9.18 -2.15
CA TRP A 39 -1.00 9.77 -0.82
C TRP A 39 -2.06 9.00 -0.04
N GLY A 40 -1.71 8.55 1.17
CA GLY A 40 -2.64 7.86 2.07
C GLY A 40 -3.05 6.45 1.65
N HIS A 41 -2.28 5.81 0.77
CA HIS A 41 -2.59 4.46 0.26
C HIS A 41 -1.59 3.36 0.67
N CYS A 42 -0.55 3.67 1.44
CA CYS A 42 0.53 2.72 1.73
C CYS A 42 0.06 1.41 2.38
N ASP A 43 -0.79 1.50 3.40
CA ASP A 43 -1.25 0.34 4.18
C ASP A 43 -2.09 -0.64 3.35
N ILE A 44 -3.16 -0.15 2.71
CA ILE A 44 -4.04 -0.99 1.90
C ILE A 44 -3.35 -1.48 0.62
N THR A 45 -2.39 -0.71 0.08
CA THR A 45 -1.55 -1.15 -1.04
C THR A 45 -0.62 -2.27 -0.62
N ALA A 46 0.07 -2.15 0.51
CA ALA A 46 0.95 -3.20 1.03
C ALA A 46 0.19 -4.51 1.29
N LEU A 47 -1.09 -4.43 1.71
CA LEU A 47 -1.95 -5.61 1.85
C LEU A 47 -2.28 -6.26 0.50
N VAL A 48 -2.60 -5.47 -0.53
CA VAL A 48 -2.88 -5.99 -1.89
C VAL A 48 -1.62 -6.59 -2.52
N VAL A 49 -0.47 -5.93 -2.40
CA VAL A 49 0.81 -6.43 -2.89
C VAL A 49 1.20 -7.72 -2.15
N HIS A 50 0.99 -7.78 -0.84
CA HIS A 50 1.17 -9.03 -0.07
C HIS A 50 0.20 -10.14 -0.50
N ASP A 51 -1.03 -9.84 -0.92
CA ASP A 51 -1.93 -10.87 -1.46
C ASP A 51 -1.38 -11.50 -2.75
N ILE A 52 -0.64 -10.73 -3.54
CA ILE A 52 -0.09 -11.17 -4.83
C ILE A 52 1.23 -11.93 -4.64
N PHE A 53 2.14 -11.40 -3.81
CA PHE A 53 3.51 -11.89 -3.70
C PHE A 53 3.82 -12.65 -2.39
N GLY A 54 3.00 -12.49 -1.35
CA GLY A 54 3.37 -12.90 0.00
C GLY A 54 4.53 -12.06 0.54
N GLY A 55 5.50 -12.73 1.15
CA GLY A 55 6.64 -12.08 1.80
C GLY A 55 6.29 -11.48 3.16
N ASP A 56 7.08 -10.49 3.57
CA ASP A 56 6.87 -9.76 4.82
C ASP A 56 6.10 -8.45 4.56
N LEU A 57 5.23 -8.07 5.49
CA LEU A 57 4.81 -6.68 5.64
C LEU A 57 5.85 -5.94 6.48
N VAL A 58 6.26 -4.77 6.03
CA VAL A 58 7.21 -3.92 6.74
C VAL A 58 6.52 -2.60 7.07
N VAL A 59 6.75 -2.11 8.29
CA VAL A 59 6.30 -0.79 8.75
C VAL A 59 7.49 0.04 9.21
N GLY A 60 7.48 1.32 8.89
CA GLY A 60 8.45 2.31 9.37
C GLY A 60 7.74 3.58 9.86
N GLU A 61 8.36 4.28 10.80
CA GLU A 61 7.88 5.57 11.27
C GLU A 61 8.27 6.67 10.28
N VAL A 62 7.32 7.52 9.92
CA VAL A 62 7.53 8.65 9.02
C VAL A 62 7.70 9.91 9.85
N SER A 63 8.73 10.69 9.54
CA SER A 63 8.90 12.05 10.06
C SER A 63 9.05 13.09 8.96
N LEU A 64 8.64 14.32 9.27
CA LEU A 64 8.83 15.51 8.43
C LEU A 64 9.38 16.61 9.35
N ASP A 65 10.51 17.20 8.99
CA ASP A 65 11.16 18.27 9.78
C ASP A 65 11.37 17.90 11.27
N GLY A 66 11.64 16.61 11.54
CA GLY A 66 11.85 16.09 12.89
C GLY A 66 10.57 15.69 13.64
N GLU A 67 9.39 16.02 13.12
CA GLU A 67 8.10 15.71 13.73
C GLU A 67 7.50 14.42 13.16
N ARG A 68 6.84 13.62 14.02
CA ARG A 68 6.24 12.34 13.60
C ARG A 68 4.99 12.57 12.75
N ALA A 69 5.01 12.09 11.51
CA ALA A 69 3.96 12.26 10.51
C ALA A 69 3.12 10.99 10.27
N GLY A 70 3.46 9.87 10.92
CA GLY A 70 2.67 8.63 10.87
C GLY A 70 3.53 7.39 10.65
N TYR A 71 2.94 6.39 9.99
CA TYR A 71 3.61 5.15 9.62
C TYR A 71 3.47 4.90 8.12
N HIS A 72 4.50 4.29 7.53
CA HIS A 72 4.52 3.85 6.15
C HIS A 72 4.66 2.35 6.07
N TRP A 73 3.96 1.75 5.11
CA TRP A 73 3.89 0.30 4.93
C TRP A 73 4.35 -0.09 3.53
N TRP A 74 5.12 -1.17 3.44
CA TRP A 74 5.58 -1.75 2.18
C TRP A 74 5.81 -3.26 2.34
N ASN A 75 6.26 -3.92 1.27
CA ASN A 75 6.52 -5.35 1.27
C ASN A 75 8.00 -5.66 1.11
N ARG A 76 8.46 -6.71 1.77
CA ARG A 76 9.78 -7.31 1.53
C ARG A 76 9.60 -8.74 1.06
N LEU A 77 10.11 -9.05 -0.13
CA LEU A 77 10.06 -10.40 -0.67
C LEU A 77 11.02 -11.33 0.08
N ALA A 78 10.81 -12.64 -0.05
CA ALA A 78 11.71 -13.66 0.52
C ALA A 78 13.16 -13.54 0.02
N SER A 79 13.37 -12.91 -1.14
CA SER A 79 14.71 -12.58 -1.68
C SER A 79 15.39 -11.39 -0.98
N GLY A 80 14.69 -10.70 -0.07
CA GLY A 80 15.15 -9.48 0.58
C GLY A 80 14.88 -8.18 -0.20
N ILE A 81 14.29 -8.28 -1.40
CA ILE A 81 13.93 -7.11 -2.22
C ILE A 81 12.70 -6.42 -1.64
N ASP A 82 12.79 -5.11 -1.43
CA ASP A 82 11.66 -4.26 -1.03
C ASP A 82 10.82 -3.84 -2.25
N ILE A 83 9.50 -3.96 -2.12
CA ILE A 83 8.49 -3.41 -3.03
C ILE A 83 7.73 -2.33 -2.27
N ASP A 84 8.00 -1.07 -2.59
CA ASP A 84 7.30 0.10 -2.08
C ASP A 84 6.74 0.93 -3.24
N LEU A 85 5.52 0.57 -3.66
CA LEU A 85 4.84 1.23 -4.77
C LEU A 85 4.22 2.59 -4.38
N THR A 86 4.29 2.96 -3.10
CA THR A 86 3.70 4.20 -2.58
C THR A 86 4.75 5.18 -2.03
N ARG A 87 6.04 4.92 -2.31
CA ARG A 87 7.14 5.77 -1.84
C ARG A 87 7.06 7.20 -2.37
N ASP A 88 6.54 7.36 -3.59
CA ASP A 88 6.42 8.64 -4.30
C ASP A 88 5.37 9.59 -3.69
N GLN A 89 4.64 9.16 -2.66
CA GLN A 89 3.79 10.04 -1.86
C GLN A 89 4.60 11.07 -1.06
N PHE A 90 5.85 10.75 -0.72
CA PHE A 90 6.72 11.57 0.10
C PHE A 90 7.51 12.58 -0.75
N ARG A 91 6.90 13.75 -0.95
CA ARG A 91 7.43 14.82 -1.83
C ARG A 91 8.02 16.01 -1.08
N LEU A 92 7.85 16.05 0.24
CA LEU A 92 8.24 17.18 1.08
C LEU A 92 9.51 16.87 1.90
N GLY A 93 10.21 15.77 1.58
CA GLY A 93 11.40 15.34 2.31
C GLY A 93 11.09 14.47 3.53
N GLN A 94 9.95 13.78 3.56
CA GLN A 94 9.66 12.84 4.64
C GLN A 94 10.70 11.72 4.69
N VAL A 95 11.11 11.38 5.93
CA VAL A 95 12.09 10.32 6.20
C VAL A 95 11.38 9.15 6.86
N ILE A 96 11.81 7.93 6.51
CA ILE A 96 11.29 6.69 7.12
C ILE A 96 12.39 6.07 7.96
N THR A 97 12.10 5.79 9.22
CA THR A 97 13.04 5.16 10.16
C THR A 97 12.38 3.99 10.91
N GLY A 98 13.18 3.20 11.64
CA GLY A 98 12.66 2.14 12.50
C GLY A 98 11.92 1.02 11.75
N ALA A 99 12.33 0.72 10.51
CA ALA A 99 11.72 -0.33 9.70
C ALA A 99 11.72 -1.67 10.43
N ARG A 100 10.55 -2.28 10.56
CA ARG A 100 10.37 -3.59 11.20
C ARG A 100 9.34 -4.43 10.48
N VAL A 101 9.58 -5.74 10.45
CA VAL A 101 8.64 -6.72 9.91
C VAL A 101 7.43 -6.84 10.84
N VAL A 102 6.24 -6.97 10.25
CA VAL A 102 4.97 -7.16 10.93
C VAL A 102 4.29 -8.38 10.34
N VAL A 103 3.83 -9.28 11.22
CA VAL A 103 3.01 -10.41 10.80
C VAL A 103 1.66 -9.90 10.35
N ARG A 104 1.26 -10.26 9.12
CA ARG A 104 -0.07 -9.96 8.61
C ARG A 104 -1.13 -10.67 9.45
N PRO A 105 -2.08 -9.94 10.08
CA PRO A 105 -3.17 -10.59 10.79
C PRO A 105 -4.03 -11.43 9.83
N PRO A 106 -4.60 -12.56 10.28
CA PRO A 106 -5.44 -13.39 9.44
C PRO A 106 -6.70 -12.65 8.99
N GLY A 107 -7.06 -12.88 7.73
CA GLY A 107 -8.28 -12.34 7.13
C GLY A 107 -8.21 -10.86 6.73
N PRO A 108 -9.35 -10.25 6.42
CA PRO A 108 -9.44 -8.85 6.02
C PRO A 108 -9.01 -7.89 7.15
N PRO A 109 -8.46 -6.71 6.80
CA PRO A 109 -7.95 -5.79 7.79
C PRO A 109 -9.06 -5.30 8.73
N ARG A 110 -8.68 -4.98 9.97
CA ARG A 110 -9.61 -4.45 11.00
C ARG A 110 -9.98 -2.99 10.71
N ARG A 111 -8.98 -2.19 10.35
CA ARG A 111 -9.15 -0.80 9.90
C ARG A 111 -9.22 -0.77 8.37
N ARG A 112 -9.86 0.26 7.83
CA ARG A 112 -9.88 0.56 6.38
C ARG A 112 -10.32 -0.61 5.48
N ARG A 113 -11.23 -1.44 5.99
CA ARG A 113 -11.67 -2.65 5.31
C ARG A 113 -12.41 -2.35 4.02
N ALA A 114 -13.23 -1.31 4.01
CA ALA A 114 -14.02 -0.94 2.84
C ALA A 114 -13.09 -0.45 1.72
N GLU A 115 -12.13 0.41 2.07
CA GLU A 115 -11.14 0.99 1.18
C GLU A 115 -10.20 -0.07 0.63
N TYR A 116 -9.73 -1.00 1.46
CA TYR A 116 -8.96 -2.15 1.02
C TYR A 116 -9.74 -3.03 0.02
N ARG A 117 -11.02 -3.32 0.29
CA ARG A 117 -11.86 -4.10 -0.63
C ARG A 117 -12.07 -3.37 -1.95
N LEU A 118 -12.39 -2.09 -1.90
CA LEU A 118 -12.59 -1.25 -3.08
C LEU A 118 -11.32 -1.15 -3.93
N LEU A 119 -10.16 -0.91 -3.31
CA LEU A 119 -8.88 -0.92 -4.00
C LEU A 119 -8.64 -2.28 -4.68
N ARG A 120 -8.85 -3.37 -3.94
CA ARG A 120 -8.67 -4.73 -4.44
C ARG A 120 -9.60 -5.04 -5.62
N GLU A 121 -10.85 -4.61 -5.57
CA GLU A 121 -11.83 -4.75 -6.66
C GLU A 121 -11.40 -3.98 -7.91
N ARG A 122 -10.93 -2.74 -7.76
CA ARG A 122 -10.42 -1.92 -8.86
C ARG A 122 -9.18 -2.53 -9.52
N VAL A 123 -8.23 -3.02 -8.73
CA VAL A 123 -7.04 -3.71 -9.24
C VAL A 123 -7.45 -5.01 -9.97
N ALA A 124 -8.40 -5.77 -9.41
CA ALA A 124 -8.91 -6.98 -10.06
C ALA A 124 -9.65 -6.70 -11.37
N ALA A 125 -10.33 -5.55 -11.50
CA ALA A 125 -10.95 -5.14 -12.76
C ALA A 125 -9.90 -4.88 -13.86
N SER A 126 -8.68 -4.50 -13.50
CA SER A 126 -7.58 -4.27 -14.44
C SER A 126 -6.75 -5.53 -14.74
N LEU A 127 -6.49 -6.37 -13.74
CA LEU A 127 -5.56 -7.51 -13.86
C LEU A 127 -6.26 -8.86 -14.01
N GLY A 128 -7.57 -8.93 -13.70
CA GLY A 128 -8.30 -10.17 -13.48
C GLY A 128 -8.30 -10.60 -12.00
N PRO A 129 -8.84 -11.79 -11.69
CA PRO A 129 -9.01 -12.24 -10.30
C PRO A 129 -7.69 -12.31 -9.53
N LEU A 130 -7.60 -11.57 -8.43
CA LEU A 130 -6.44 -11.60 -7.53
C LEU A 130 -6.43 -12.86 -6.65
N PRO A 131 -5.26 -13.38 -6.23
CA PRO A 131 -5.17 -14.55 -5.36
C PRO A 131 -5.97 -14.35 -4.08
N ARG A 132 -6.67 -15.38 -3.60
CA ARG A 132 -7.41 -15.29 -2.33
C ARG A 132 -6.46 -14.86 -1.22
N GLN A 133 -6.98 -14.11 -0.25
CA GLN A 133 -6.21 -13.77 0.94
C GLN A 133 -5.62 -15.05 1.52
N LEU A 134 -4.30 -15.08 1.64
CA LEU A 134 -3.62 -16.17 2.33
C LEU A 134 -4.19 -16.21 3.75
N ALA A 135 -4.77 -17.36 4.12
CA ALA A 135 -5.00 -17.64 5.52
C ALA A 135 -3.61 -17.76 6.15
N ALA A 136 -3.32 -16.91 7.14
CA ALA A 136 -2.14 -17.08 7.97
C ALA A 136 -2.23 -18.41 8.73
#